data_AF-A0A9E5LQY9-F1
#
_entry.id   AF-A0A9E5LQY9-F1
#
_cell.length_a   1.000
_cell.length_b   1.000
_cell.length_c   1.000
_cell.angle_alpha   90.00
_cell.angle_beta   90.00
_cell.angle_gamma   90.00
#
_symmetry.space_group_name_H-M   'P 1'
#
loop_
_entity.id
_entity.type
_entity.pdbx_description
1 polymer ?
#
loop_
_entity_poly.entity_id
_entity_poly.type
_entity_poly.pdbx_seq_one_letter_code
_entity_poly.pdbx_strand_id
1 'polypeptide(L)'
;MIDHLIVRGAREHNLKNINLEMPRNALIVFTGLSGSGKSSLAFDTIFAEGQRRYVESLSAYARQFLGQMDKPDVDFIEGLSPAVSIDQKSTNRNPRSTVGTITEVYDYLRLLFARAGRPHCPKCSKPITRQSAQNIVDQILTLPSGTKFQVLAPVVRARKGEFVDLFKELVTGGYSRARVDGETIMLTEPPKLKKQEKHSIEVVIDRLQVKAESRTRINDSIETALKLANGLVILDFVDGLGEGKKKEKERTFSEKLACHDCQISFEELEPRSFSFNSPFGACPECTGIGSRLEVDEDLVIPDDSISIEDGAIAPWSGGQSSEYFLRLLEGLAGDLKF
;
A
#
# COMPACT_ATOMS: atom_id res chain seq x y z
N MET A 1 18.24 -0.96 -47.95
CA MET A 1 18.31 -0.40 -46.57
C MET A 1 19.65 0.26 -46.43
N ILE A 2 19.69 1.48 -45.88
CA ILE A 2 20.95 2.17 -45.57
C ILE A 2 21.63 1.40 -44.43
N ASP A 3 22.79 0.83 -44.71
CA ASP A 3 23.60 -0.04 -43.85
C ASP A 3 24.65 0.73 -43.03
N HIS A 4 24.87 2.02 -43.34
CA HIS A 4 25.82 2.90 -42.65
C HIS A 4 25.12 4.10 -42.00
N LEU A 5 25.64 4.56 -40.86
CA LEU A 5 25.36 5.87 -40.28
C LEU A 5 26.39 6.84 -40.86
N ILE A 6 25.90 7.84 -41.59
CA ILE A 6 26.72 8.83 -42.27
C ILE A 6 26.55 10.16 -41.55
N VAL A 7 27.65 10.76 -41.11
CA VAL A 7 27.73 12.08 -40.48
C VAL A 7 28.64 12.95 -41.33
N ARG A 8 28.16 14.10 -41.79
CA ARG A 8 28.94 15.07 -42.57
C ARG A 8 28.94 16.43 -41.89
N GLY A 9 30.14 17.00 -41.80
CA GLY A 9 30.37 18.34 -41.31
C GLY A 9 29.95 18.57 -39.86
N ALA A 10 30.23 17.63 -38.95
CA ALA A 10 29.95 17.84 -37.53
C ALA A 10 30.95 18.84 -36.92
N ARG A 11 30.42 19.86 -36.25
CA ARG A 11 31.15 21.03 -35.70
C ARG A 11 30.78 21.36 -34.25
N GLU A 12 29.96 20.53 -33.62
CA GLU A 12 29.56 20.70 -32.21
C GLU A 12 30.79 20.85 -31.29
N HIS A 13 30.78 21.88 -30.45
CA HIS A 13 31.90 22.25 -29.56
C HIS A 13 33.26 22.40 -30.25
N ASN A 14 34.18 21.44 -30.06
CA ASN A 14 35.54 21.50 -30.58
C ASN A 14 35.76 20.63 -31.83
N LEU A 15 34.69 20.03 -32.37
CA LEU A 15 34.75 19.25 -33.60
C LEU A 15 35.15 20.14 -34.79
N LYS A 16 36.05 19.62 -35.63
CA LYS A 16 36.66 20.37 -36.74
C LYS A 16 36.06 19.98 -38.09
N ASN A 17 34.75 20.17 -38.23
CA ASN A 17 34.00 19.88 -39.46
C ASN A 17 34.21 18.45 -39.96
N ILE A 18 34.03 17.48 -39.07
CA ILE A 18 34.42 16.09 -39.31
C ILE A 18 33.36 15.33 -40.12
N ASN A 19 33.84 14.37 -40.92
CA ASN A 19 33.02 13.47 -41.72
C ASN A 19 33.29 12.03 -41.30
N LEU A 20 32.24 11.25 -41.04
CA LEU A 20 32.35 9.89 -40.55
C LEU A 20 31.29 8.99 -41.20
N GLU A 21 31.69 7.75 -41.44
CA GLU A 21 30.80 6.67 -41.84
C GLU A 21 31.01 5.51 -40.87
N MET A 22 29.92 5.02 -40.29
CA MET A 22 29.97 3.95 -39.31
C MET A 22 29.01 2.82 -39.71
N PRO A 23 29.39 1.55 -39.60
CA PRO A 23 28.49 0.44 -39.91
C PRO A 23 27.34 0.40 -38.90
N ARG A 24 26.10 0.31 -39.38
CA ARG A 24 24.94 0.08 -38.51
C ARG A 24 24.92 -1.36 -38.00
N ASN A 25 24.20 -1.60 -36.92
CA ASN A 25 24.10 -2.91 -36.26
C ASN A 25 25.44 -3.46 -35.76
N ALA A 26 26.40 -2.57 -35.49
CA ALA A 26 27.69 -2.90 -34.91
C ALA A 26 27.86 -2.24 -33.53
N LEU A 27 28.69 -2.85 -32.68
CA LEU A 27 29.16 -2.21 -31.46
C LEU A 27 30.28 -1.21 -31.81
N ILE A 28 29.92 0.06 -31.94
CA ILE A 28 30.87 1.14 -32.25
C ILE A 28 31.42 1.70 -30.95
N VAL A 29 32.75 1.78 -30.84
CA VAL A 29 33.45 2.32 -29.67
C VAL A 29 34.20 3.58 -30.05
N PHE A 30 33.84 4.70 -29.41
CA PHE A 30 34.55 5.97 -29.55
C PHE A 30 35.68 6.03 -28.51
N THR A 31 36.92 6.18 -28.97
CA THR A 31 38.11 6.24 -28.11
C THR A 31 38.97 7.46 -28.41
N GLY A 32 39.83 7.85 -27.48
CA GLY A 32 40.68 9.04 -27.57
C GLY A 32 40.87 9.76 -26.24
N LEU A 33 41.82 10.70 -26.20
CA LEU A 33 42.18 11.49 -25.01
C LEU A 33 41.00 12.27 -24.41
N SER A 34 41.03 12.57 -23.11
CA SER A 34 40.02 13.45 -22.50
C SER A 34 39.94 14.79 -23.25
N GLY A 35 38.72 15.29 -23.49
CA GLY A 35 38.51 16.51 -24.27
C GLY A 35 38.66 16.38 -25.80
N SER A 36 38.91 15.18 -26.35
CA SER A 36 39.08 14.98 -27.80
C SER A 36 37.82 15.16 -28.66
N GLY A 37 36.67 15.54 -28.07
CA GLY A 37 35.40 15.70 -28.79
C GLY A 37 34.54 14.43 -28.90
N LYS A 38 34.89 13.34 -28.18
CA LYS A 38 34.09 12.08 -28.18
C LYS A 38 32.64 12.32 -27.77
N SER A 39 32.44 13.01 -26.64
CA SER A 39 31.09 13.29 -26.12
C SER A 39 30.34 14.26 -27.03
N SER A 40 31.02 15.26 -27.57
CA SER A 40 30.46 16.22 -28.53
C SER A 40 29.90 15.53 -29.77
N LEU A 41 30.62 14.53 -30.26
CA LEU A 41 30.16 13.73 -31.40
C LEU A 41 29.08 12.71 -31.03
N ALA A 42 29.27 11.93 -29.97
CA ALA A 42 28.37 10.84 -29.61
C ALA A 42 27.04 11.34 -29.00
N PHE A 43 27.12 12.23 -28.01
CA PHE A 43 25.97 12.73 -27.26
C PHE A 43 25.40 14.00 -27.88
N ASP A 44 26.24 15.03 -28.05
CA ASP A 44 25.76 16.36 -28.41
C ASP A 44 25.44 16.49 -29.91
N THR A 45 25.95 15.57 -30.76
CA THR A 45 25.62 15.51 -32.20
C THR A 45 24.71 14.33 -32.54
N ILE A 46 25.21 13.10 -32.48
CA ILE A 46 24.51 11.91 -33.01
C ILE A 46 23.26 11.58 -32.18
N PHE A 47 23.40 11.46 -30.86
CA PHE A 47 22.27 11.18 -29.98
C PHE A 47 21.25 12.33 -29.97
N ALA A 48 21.72 13.58 -29.86
CA ALA A 48 20.85 14.76 -29.88
C ALA A 48 20.01 14.84 -31.16
N GLU A 49 20.61 14.65 -32.34
CA GLU A 49 19.86 14.59 -33.60
C GLU A 49 18.92 13.39 -33.67
N GLY A 50 19.34 12.23 -33.17
CA GLY A 50 18.54 11.00 -33.19
C GLY A 50 17.29 11.13 -32.33
N GLN A 51 17.44 11.72 -31.14
CA GLN A 51 16.32 12.02 -30.25
C GLN A 51 15.42 13.11 -30.85
N ARG A 52 15.98 14.22 -31.33
CA ARG A 52 15.21 15.34 -31.91
C ARG A 52 14.32 14.87 -33.05
N ARG A 53 14.88 14.18 -34.05
CA ARG A 53 14.13 13.69 -35.22
C ARG A 53 13.02 12.71 -34.82
N TYR A 54 13.28 11.86 -33.82
CA TYR A 54 12.26 10.95 -33.32
C TYR A 54 11.12 11.70 -32.62
N VAL A 55 11.43 12.63 -31.71
CA VAL A 55 10.40 13.35 -30.94
C VAL A 55 9.60 14.32 -31.84
N GLU A 56 10.21 14.91 -32.87
CA GLU A 56 9.52 15.73 -33.90
C GLU A 56 8.46 14.96 -34.71
N SER A 57 8.53 13.63 -34.70
CA SER A 57 7.56 12.76 -35.35
C SER A 57 6.36 12.41 -34.46
N LEU A 58 6.46 12.60 -33.14
CA LEU A 58 5.43 12.18 -32.18
C LEU A 58 4.17 13.04 -32.22
N SER A 59 4.32 14.36 -32.39
CA SER A 59 3.16 15.26 -32.56
C SER A 59 3.54 16.58 -33.22
N ALA A 60 2.57 17.22 -33.87
CA ALA A 60 2.72 18.57 -34.42
C ALA A 60 3.03 19.61 -33.32
N TYR A 61 2.50 19.40 -32.11
CA TYR A 61 2.77 20.24 -30.94
C TYR A 61 4.22 20.10 -30.45
N ALA A 62 4.72 18.87 -30.30
CA ALA A 62 6.11 18.62 -29.92
C ALA A 62 7.11 19.26 -30.89
N ARG A 63 6.77 19.27 -32.19
CA ARG A 63 7.59 19.94 -33.22
C ARG A 63 7.72 21.45 -33.00
N GLN A 64 6.67 22.12 -32.50
CA GLN A 64 6.74 23.56 -32.19
C GLN A 64 7.69 23.84 -31.02
N PHE A 65 7.70 22.98 -29.99
CA PHE A 65 8.60 23.13 -28.83
C PHE A 65 10.05 22.79 -29.18
N LEU A 66 10.29 21.72 -29.94
CA LEU A 66 11.64 21.31 -30.33
C LEU A 66 12.28 22.23 -31.36
N GLY A 67 11.48 22.94 -32.15
CA GLY A 67 12.00 23.96 -33.06
C GLY A 67 12.70 25.13 -32.34
N GLN A 68 12.48 25.29 -31.03
CA GLN A 68 13.16 26.29 -30.19
C GLN A 68 14.44 25.77 -29.54
N MET A 69 14.72 24.45 -29.60
CA MET A 69 15.97 23.90 -29.07
C MET A 69 17.11 24.12 -30.07
N ASP A 70 18.30 24.34 -29.54
CA ASP A 70 19.51 24.44 -30.35
C ASP A 70 19.71 23.13 -31.12
N LYS A 71 19.75 23.25 -32.44
CA LYS A 71 20.06 22.12 -33.31
C LYS A 71 21.56 21.89 -33.27
N PRO A 72 22.02 20.63 -33.17
CA PRO A 72 23.44 20.32 -33.27
C PRO A 72 24.04 20.87 -34.56
N ASP A 73 25.25 21.42 -34.49
CA ASP A 73 25.94 21.99 -35.65
C ASP A 73 26.53 20.86 -36.52
N VAL A 74 25.72 20.42 -37.48
CA VAL A 74 26.06 19.37 -38.44
C VAL A 74 25.39 19.64 -39.78
N ASP A 75 26.10 19.42 -40.90
CA ASP A 75 25.56 19.66 -42.24
C ASP A 75 24.54 18.60 -42.63
N PHE A 76 24.88 17.34 -42.40
CA PHE A 76 24.06 16.21 -42.83
C PHE A 76 24.29 14.98 -41.98
N ILE A 77 23.20 14.33 -41.57
CA ILE A 77 23.21 13.00 -40.94
C ILE A 77 22.15 12.13 -41.60
N GLU A 78 22.55 10.94 -42.03
CA GLU A 78 21.69 9.92 -42.66
C GLU A 78 21.94 8.53 -42.07
N GLY A 79 20.94 7.66 -42.13
CA GLY A 79 21.02 6.33 -41.52
C GLY A 79 20.87 6.35 -39.98
N LEU A 80 20.38 7.45 -39.42
CA LEU A 80 20.20 7.63 -37.98
C LEU A 80 18.95 6.90 -37.47
N SER A 81 19.13 6.05 -36.46
CA SER A 81 18.03 5.44 -35.71
C SER A 81 17.53 6.38 -34.61
N PRO A 82 16.30 6.20 -34.09
CA PRO A 82 15.93 6.77 -32.79
C PRO A 82 16.99 6.41 -31.75
N ALA A 83 17.53 7.42 -31.07
CA ALA A 83 18.68 7.26 -30.19
C ALA A 83 18.26 7.32 -28.72
N VAL A 84 18.93 6.52 -27.88
CA VAL A 84 18.76 6.49 -26.43
C VAL A 84 20.13 6.69 -25.80
N SER A 85 20.23 7.63 -24.87
CA SER A 85 21.44 7.84 -24.08
C SER A 85 21.36 7.02 -22.80
N ILE A 86 22.43 6.31 -22.50
CA ILE A 86 22.65 5.64 -21.22
C ILE A 86 23.95 6.22 -20.68
N ASP A 87 23.84 7.21 -19.81
CA ASP A 87 24.97 7.87 -19.16
C ASP A 87 24.92 7.69 -17.63
N GLN A 88 25.94 8.20 -16.94
CA GLN A 88 26.01 8.18 -15.48
C GLN A 88 25.47 9.48 -14.86
N LYS A 89 24.70 10.31 -15.59
CA LYS A 89 24.17 11.54 -15.00
C LYS A 89 23.26 11.19 -13.83
N SER A 90 23.42 11.95 -12.75
CA SER A 90 22.85 11.65 -11.44
C SER A 90 21.37 11.28 -11.52
N THR A 91 21.05 10.06 -11.11
CA THR A 91 19.68 9.66 -10.82
C THR A 91 19.10 10.63 -9.79
N ASN A 92 17.95 11.24 -10.12
CA ASN A 92 17.25 12.16 -9.22
C ASN A 92 17.14 11.58 -7.81
N ARG A 93 17.59 12.33 -6.79
CA ARG A 93 17.51 11.95 -5.37
C ARG A 93 16.11 12.22 -4.81
N ASN A 94 15.10 11.62 -5.42
CA ASN A 94 13.76 11.65 -4.85
C ASN A 94 13.68 10.57 -3.75
N PRO A 95 13.41 10.91 -2.48
CA PRO A 95 13.35 9.93 -1.39
C PRO A 95 12.26 8.86 -1.58
N ARG A 96 11.30 9.10 -2.48
CA ARG A 96 10.25 8.16 -2.87
C ARG A 96 10.58 7.31 -4.10
N SER A 97 11.78 7.47 -4.67
CA SER A 97 12.25 6.65 -5.77
C SER A 97 13.17 5.57 -5.24
N THR A 98 12.82 4.31 -5.49
CA THR A 98 13.62 3.14 -5.12
C THR A 98 14.05 2.40 -6.38
N VAL A 99 14.96 1.43 -6.24
CA VAL A 99 15.34 0.53 -7.34
C VAL A 99 14.09 -0.14 -7.94
N GLY A 100 13.13 -0.55 -7.10
CA GLY A 100 11.90 -1.20 -7.55
C GLY A 100 10.98 -0.29 -8.36
N THR A 101 10.92 1.01 -8.06
CA THR A 101 10.12 1.96 -8.85
C THR A 101 10.82 2.36 -10.14
N ILE A 102 12.15 2.49 -10.14
CA ILE A 102 12.93 2.83 -11.34
C ILE A 102 12.87 1.70 -12.38
N THR A 103 12.93 0.45 -11.92
CA THR A 103 12.88 -0.73 -12.78
C THR A 103 11.47 -1.21 -13.09
N GLU A 104 10.44 -0.53 -12.57
CA GLU A 104 9.03 -0.94 -12.62
C GLU A 104 8.72 -2.32 -11.99
N VAL A 105 9.71 -3.02 -11.43
CA VAL A 105 9.51 -4.32 -10.76
C VAL A 105 8.51 -4.18 -9.61
N TYR A 106 8.56 -3.07 -8.88
CA TYR A 106 7.60 -2.80 -7.80
C TYR A 106 6.17 -2.71 -8.32
N ASP A 107 5.97 -2.20 -9.54
CA ASP A 107 4.64 -2.06 -10.14
C ASP A 107 4.01 -3.43 -10.43
N TYR A 108 4.82 -4.37 -10.90
CA TYR A 108 4.42 -5.77 -11.04
C TYR A 108 4.17 -6.45 -9.69
N LEU A 109 4.99 -6.17 -8.68
CA LEU A 109 4.75 -6.69 -7.33
C LEU A 109 3.41 -6.20 -6.78
N ARG A 110 3.06 -4.91 -6.93
CA ARG A 110 1.75 -4.39 -6.51
C ARG A 110 0.60 -5.15 -7.17
N LEU A 111 0.72 -5.43 -8.47
CA LEU A 111 -0.29 -6.20 -9.20
C LEU A 111 -0.37 -7.64 -8.71
N LEU A 112 0.77 -8.29 -8.48
CA LEU A 112 0.86 -9.64 -7.93
C LEU A 112 0.18 -9.73 -6.56
N PHE A 113 0.50 -8.82 -5.64
CA PHE A 113 -0.08 -8.81 -4.30
C PHE A 113 -1.58 -8.48 -4.31
N ALA A 114 -2.04 -7.61 -5.20
CA ALA A 114 -3.48 -7.33 -5.34
C ALA A 114 -4.26 -8.53 -5.90
N ARG A 115 -3.68 -9.30 -6.81
CA ARG A 115 -4.38 -10.40 -7.50
C ARG A 115 -4.24 -11.76 -6.82
N ALA A 116 -3.07 -12.06 -6.28
CA ALA A 116 -2.74 -13.37 -5.71
C ALA A 116 -2.41 -13.29 -4.20
N GLY A 117 -2.36 -12.09 -3.62
CA GLY A 117 -2.10 -11.92 -2.20
C GLY A 117 -3.23 -12.49 -1.35
N ARG A 118 -2.86 -13.15 -0.26
CA ARG A 118 -3.79 -13.63 0.77
C ARG A 118 -3.74 -12.66 1.95
N PRO A 119 -4.77 -11.82 2.15
CA PRO A 119 -4.73 -10.83 3.21
C PRO A 119 -4.91 -11.45 4.58
N HIS A 120 -4.23 -10.89 5.57
CA HIS A 120 -4.28 -11.32 6.96
C HIS A 120 -4.60 -10.13 7.86
N CYS A 121 -5.25 -10.39 9.00
CA CYS A 121 -5.49 -9.36 9.99
C CYS A 121 -4.17 -8.95 10.67
N PRO A 122 -3.84 -7.64 10.78
CA PRO A 122 -2.62 -7.20 11.45
C PRO A 122 -2.65 -7.42 12.98
N LYS A 123 -3.82 -7.60 13.60
CA LYS A 123 -3.94 -7.84 15.05
C LYS A 123 -3.89 -9.31 15.45
N CYS A 124 -4.54 -10.20 14.70
CA CYS A 124 -4.64 -11.63 15.04
C CYS A 124 -4.05 -12.57 14.00
N SER A 125 -3.49 -12.05 12.91
CA SER A 125 -2.85 -12.79 11.81
C SER A 125 -3.72 -13.83 11.11
N LYS A 126 -5.02 -13.89 11.39
CA LYS A 126 -5.95 -14.80 10.70
C LYS A 126 -6.21 -14.34 9.26
N PRO A 127 -6.40 -15.28 8.32
CA PRO A 127 -6.70 -14.96 6.93
C PRO A 127 -8.05 -14.26 6.82
N ILE A 128 -8.10 -13.21 6.02
CA ILE A 128 -9.32 -12.46 5.72
C ILE A 128 -9.81 -12.94 4.35
N THR A 129 -11.05 -13.39 4.26
CA THR A 129 -11.63 -13.83 2.98
C THR A 129 -12.90 -13.04 2.70
N ARG A 130 -13.02 -12.59 1.44
CA ARG A 130 -14.27 -12.04 0.90
C ARG A 130 -15.05 -13.19 0.30
N GLN A 131 -16.30 -13.36 0.69
CA GLN A 131 -17.16 -14.40 0.12
C GLN A 131 -18.52 -13.81 -0.23
N SER A 132 -18.99 -14.05 -1.45
CA SER A 132 -20.38 -13.72 -1.82
C SER A 132 -21.35 -14.58 -1.01
N ALA A 133 -22.59 -14.10 -0.83
CA ALA A 133 -23.65 -14.89 -0.21
C ALA A 133 -23.76 -16.29 -0.87
N GLN A 134 -23.67 -16.34 -2.20
CA GLN A 134 -23.69 -17.59 -2.96
C GLN A 134 -22.54 -18.55 -2.60
N ASN A 135 -21.30 -18.04 -2.50
CA ASN A 135 -20.15 -18.87 -2.12
C ASN A 135 -20.27 -19.37 -0.68
N ILE A 136 -20.84 -18.57 0.22
CA ILE A 136 -21.12 -18.97 1.60
C ILE A 136 -22.14 -20.13 1.58
N VAL A 137 -23.22 -20.00 0.81
CA VAL A 137 -24.24 -21.05 0.66
C VAL A 137 -23.64 -22.33 0.07
N ASP A 138 -22.81 -22.22 -0.98
CA ASP A 138 -22.15 -23.37 -1.58
C ASP A 138 -21.23 -24.08 -0.57
N GLN A 139 -20.48 -23.34 0.26
CA GLN A 139 -19.70 -23.94 1.36
C GLN A 139 -20.57 -24.63 2.40
N ILE A 140 -21.71 -24.05 2.78
CA ILE A 140 -22.64 -24.68 3.73
C ILE A 140 -23.19 -26.00 3.18
N LEU A 141 -23.48 -26.06 1.88
CA LEU A 141 -23.99 -27.26 1.21
C LEU A 141 -22.94 -28.37 1.04
N THR A 142 -21.64 -28.07 1.21
CA THR A 142 -20.60 -29.13 1.27
C THR A 142 -20.59 -29.87 2.62
N LEU A 143 -21.26 -29.36 3.64
CA LEU A 143 -21.36 -30.02 4.94
C LEU A 143 -22.24 -31.27 4.89
N PRO A 144 -22.08 -32.23 5.83
CA PRO A 144 -22.90 -33.43 5.87
C PRO A 144 -24.41 -33.12 5.89
N SER A 145 -25.18 -33.87 5.10
CA SER A 145 -26.63 -33.75 5.10
C SER A 145 -27.19 -34.01 6.49
N GLY A 146 -28.05 -33.12 6.96
CA GLY A 146 -28.64 -33.21 8.30
C GLY A 146 -27.97 -32.35 9.37
N THR A 147 -26.83 -31.70 9.09
CA THR A 147 -26.21 -30.74 10.03
C THR A 147 -27.18 -29.59 10.35
N LYS A 148 -27.43 -29.35 11.63
CA LYS A 148 -28.31 -28.29 12.12
C LYS A 148 -27.51 -27.07 12.55
N PHE A 149 -27.91 -25.89 12.08
CA PHE A 149 -27.26 -24.64 12.43
C PHE A 149 -28.26 -23.48 12.57
N GLN A 150 -27.85 -22.43 13.27
CA GLN A 150 -28.57 -21.17 13.37
C GLN A 150 -27.81 -20.11 12.58
N VAL A 151 -28.54 -19.31 11.80
CA VAL A 151 -28.00 -18.15 11.11
C VAL A 151 -28.15 -16.95 12.02
N LEU A 152 -27.02 -16.37 12.40
CA LEU A 152 -26.94 -15.26 13.33
C LEU A 152 -26.36 -14.03 12.63
N ALA A 153 -27.02 -12.89 12.83
CA ALA A 153 -26.57 -11.59 12.33
C ALA A 153 -25.96 -10.78 13.49
N PRO A 154 -24.62 -10.64 13.59
CA PRO A 154 -23.97 -9.93 14.68
C PRO A 154 -24.09 -8.41 14.51
N VAL A 155 -25.21 -7.85 14.96
CA VAL A 155 -25.51 -6.41 14.86
C VAL A 155 -24.65 -5.55 15.79
N VAL A 156 -24.33 -6.07 16.98
CA VAL A 156 -23.45 -5.40 17.96
C VAL A 156 -22.42 -6.39 18.46
N ARG A 157 -21.16 -5.97 18.56
CA ARG A 157 -20.06 -6.84 19.02
C ARG A 157 -19.16 -6.09 19.99
N ALA A 158 -19.12 -6.52 21.24
CA ALA A 158 -18.28 -5.95 22.31
C ALA A 158 -18.30 -4.41 22.40
N ARG A 159 -19.46 -3.78 22.19
CA ARG A 159 -19.64 -2.31 22.29
C ARG A 159 -20.36 -1.95 23.57
N LYS A 160 -19.98 -0.81 24.15
CA LYS A 160 -20.67 -0.24 25.33
C LYS A 160 -21.95 0.45 24.92
N GLY A 161 -23.04 0.21 25.66
CA GLY A 161 -24.33 0.84 25.40
C GLY A 161 -25.51 0.03 25.93
N GLU A 162 -26.66 0.68 26.08
CA GLU A 162 -27.89 0.03 26.55
C GLU A 162 -28.73 -0.55 25.40
N PHE A 163 -28.48 -0.11 24.16
CA PHE A 163 -29.08 -0.61 22.91
C PHE A 163 -30.62 -0.70 22.90
N VAL A 164 -31.32 0.12 23.71
CA VAL A 164 -32.79 0.12 23.81
C VAL A 164 -33.46 0.42 22.48
N ASP A 165 -32.96 1.40 21.73
CA ASP A 165 -33.52 1.77 20.43
C ASP A 165 -33.27 0.68 19.37
N LEU A 166 -32.10 0.03 19.41
CA LEU A 166 -31.80 -1.11 18.55
C LEU A 166 -32.79 -2.26 18.80
N PHE A 167 -33.10 -2.59 20.06
CA PHE A 167 -34.09 -3.63 20.35
C PHE A 167 -35.48 -3.28 19.79
N LYS A 168 -35.90 -2.01 19.87
CA LYS A 168 -37.18 -1.55 19.27
C LYS A 168 -37.17 -1.67 17.75
N GLU A 169 -36.08 -1.29 17.10
CA GLU A 169 -35.89 -1.44 15.65
C GLU A 169 -35.98 -2.91 15.24
N LEU A 170 -35.35 -3.82 15.98
CA LEU A 170 -35.38 -5.25 15.70
C LEU A 170 -36.78 -5.86 15.88
N VAL A 171 -37.53 -5.45 16.91
CA VAL A 171 -38.93 -5.87 17.09
C VAL A 171 -39.80 -5.34 15.95
N THR A 172 -39.61 -4.08 15.54
CA THR A 172 -40.34 -3.47 14.42
C THR A 172 -40.00 -4.15 13.09
N GLY A 173 -38.76 -4.62 12.94
CA GLY A 173 -38.29 -5.44 11.83
C GLY A 173 -38.82 -6.88 11.84
N GLY A 174 -39.61 -7.28 12.84
CA GLY A 174 -40.26 -8.59 12.91
C GLY A 174 -39.39 -9.71 13.47
N TYR A 175 -38.22 -9.41 14.05
CA TYR A 175 -37.36 -10.41 14.65
C TYR A 175 -37.89 -10.81 16.04
N SER A 176 -37.86 -12.12 16.34
CA SER A 176 -38.40 -12.66 17.59
C SER A 176 -37.33 -13.00 18.63
N ARG A 177 -36.11 -13.33 18.20
CA ARG A 177 -35.04 -13.80 19.09
C ARG A 177 -33.71 -13.12 18.79
N ALA A 178 -32.94 -12.90 19.83
CA ALA A 178 -31.56 -12.46 19.73
C ALA A 178 -30.72 -13.19 20.80
N ARG A 179 -29.42 -13.29 20.57
CA ARG A 179 -28.43 -13.76 21.52
C ARG A 179 -27.69 -12.55 22.04
N VAL A 180 -27.77 -12.32 23.35
CA VAL A 180 -27.14 -11.18 24.04
C VAL A 180 -26.14 -11.74 25.03
N ASP A 181 -24.87 -11.40 24.87
CA ASP A 181 -23.75 -11.88 25.70
C ASP A 181 -23.70 -13.41 25.87
N GLY A 182 -24.10 -14.13 24.81
CA GLY A 182 -24.12 -15.60 24.77
C GLY A 182 -25.44 -16.23 25.21
N GLU A 183 -26.37 -15.48 25.81
CA GLU A 183 -27.69 -15.98 26.22
C GLU A 183 -28.75 -15.67 25.16
N THR A 184 -29.56 -16.67 24.80
CA THR A 184 -30.65 -16.49 23.84
C THR A 184 -31.89 -15.96 24.55
N ILE A 185 -32.39 -14.81 24.11
CA ILE A 185 -33.54 -14.10 24.67
C ILE A 185 -34.64 -13.91 23.62
N MET A 186 -35.87 -13.68 24.08
CA MET A 186 -36.96 -13.19 23.23
C MET A 186 -36.92 -11.67 23.16
N LEU A 187 -37.04 -11.12 21.95
CA LEU A 187 -37.00 -9.67 21.72
C LEU A 187 -38.23 -8.94 22.26
N THR A 188 -39.30 -9.66 22.62
CA THR A 188 -40.47 -9.11 23.30
C THR A 188 -40.18 -8.65 24.73
N GLU A 189 -39.20 -9.27 25.40
CA GLU A 189 -38.76 -8.94 26.75
C GLU A 189 -37.24 -8.72 26.78
N PRO A 190 -36.74 -7.62 26.18
CA PRO A 190 -35.31 -7.36 26.11
C PRO A 190 -34.72 -7.02 27.50
N PRO A 191 -33.54 -7.56 27.85
CA PRO A 191 -32.87 -7.25 29.10
C PRO A 191 -32.40 -5.80 29.11
N LYS A 192 -32.41 -5.17 30.28
CA LYS A 192 -31.78 -3.86 30.47
C LYS A 192 -30.27 -4.03 30.55
N LEU A 193 -29.59 -3.72 29.44
CA LEU A 193 -28.13 -3.72 29.35
C LEU A 193 -27.54 -2.51 30.07
N LYS A 194 -26.34 -2.67 30.63
CA LYS A 194 -25.65 -1.60 31.37
C LYS A 194 -24.81 -0.76 30.42
N LYS A 195 -25.02 0.56 30.41
CA LYS A 195 -24.30 1.49 29.53
C LYS A 195 -22.78 1.40 29.57
N GLN A 196 -22.19 1.01 30.70
CA GLN A 196 -20.74 1.00 30.92
C GLN A 196 -20.05 -0.32 30.57
N GLU A 197 -20.82 -1.39 30.39
CA GLU A 197 -20.31 -2.73 30.07
C GLU A 197 -20.34 -2.97 28.57
N LYS A 198 -19.44 -3.83 28.07
CA LYS A 198 -19.39 -4.18 26.65
C LYS A 198 -20.36 -5.32 26.41
N HIS A 199 -21.27 -5.14 25.46
CA HIS A 199 -22.27 -6.13 25.09
C HIS A 199 -22.08 -6.61 23.64
N SER A 200 -22.47 -7.85 23.38
CA SER A 200 -22.57 -8.44 22.04
C SER A 200 -24.01 -8.89 21.79
N ILE A 201 -24.58 -8.48 20.66
CA ILE A 201 -25.97 -8.74 20.29
C ILE A 201 -25.96 -9.35 18.89
N GLU A 202 -26.47 -10.57 18.78
CA GLU A 202 -26.60 -11.30 17.53
C GLU A 202 -28.07 -11.67 17.31
N VAL A 203 -28.65 -11.26 16.20
CA VAL A 203 -30.06 -11.55 15.89
C VAL A 203 -30.15 -12.94 15.29
N VAL A 204 -31.08 -13.76 15.79
CA VAL A 204 -31.34 -15.09 15.22
C VAL A 204 -32.25 -14.91 14.01
N ILE A 205 -31.72 -15.10 12.81
CA ILE A 205 -32.45 -14.92 11.55
C ILE A 205 -33.28 -16.16 11.23
N ASP A 206 -32.63 -17.33 11.18
CA ASP A 206 -33.31 -18.60 10.91
C ASP A 206 -32.57 -19.77 11.57
N ARG A 207 -33.28 -20.89 11.75
CA ARG A 207 -32.73 -22.17 12.19
C ARG A 207 -32.92 -23.19 11.07
N LEU A 208 -31.80 -23.62 10.51
CA LEU A 208 -31.77 -24.39 9.28
C LEU A 208 -31.08 -25.74 9.46
N GLN A 209 -31.34 -26.62 8.51
CA GLN A 209 -30.68 -27.91 8.38
C GLN A 209 -30.16 -28.03 6.94
N VAL A 210 -28.94 -28.53 6.79
CA VAL A 210 -28.34 -28.77 5.48
C VAL A 210 -29.12 -29.88 4.77
N LYS A 211 -29.85 -29.50 3.70
CA LYS A 211 -30.56 -30.37 2.76
C LYS A 211 -30.41 -29.78 1.36
N ALA A 212 -30.39 -30.60 0.32
CA ALA A 212 -30.27 -30.11 -1.06
C ALA A 212 -31.41 -29.16 -1.45
N GLU A 213 -32.62 -29.43 -0.96
CA GLU A 213 -33.84 -28.66 -1.22
C GLU A 213 -33.90 -27.33 -0.46
N SER A 214 -33.10 -27.13 0.59
CA SER A 214 -33.14 -25.92 1.41
C SER A 214 -32.24 -24.79 0.90
N ARG A 215 -31.60 -24.95 -0.27
CA ARG A 215 -30.65 -23.98 -0.86
C ARG A 215 -31.21 -22.55 -0.94
N THR A 216 -32.42 -22.38 -1.44
CA THR A 216 -33.07 -21.06 -1.57
C THR A 216 -33.27 -20.41 -0.21
N ARG A 217 -33.84 -21.15 0.75
CA ARG A 217 -34.06 -20.66 2.12
C ARG A 217 -32.76 -20.32 2.86
N ILE A 218 -31.69 -21.12 2.66
CA ILE A 218 -30.36 -20.81 3.20
C ILE A 218 -29.86 -19.50 2.60
N ASN A 219 -29.97 -19.33 1.28
CA ASN A 219 -29.53 -18.10 0.62
C ASN A 219 -30.26 -16.85 1.14
N ASP A 220 -31.60 -16.90 1.21
CA ASP A 220 -32.42 -15.79 1.70
C ASP A 220 -32.05 -15.41 3.15
N SER A 221 -31.77 -16.41 3.99
CA SER A 221 -31.36 -16.20 5.38
C SER A 221 -29.96 -15.60 5.49
N ILE A 222 -29.02 -16.06 4.67
CA ILE A 222 -27.65 -15.51 4.62
C ILE A 222 -27.68 -14.07 4.10
N GLU A 223 -28.41 -13.77 3.03
CA GLU A 223 -28.56 -12.40 2.53
C GLU A 223 -29.17 -11.48 3.57
N THR A 224 -30.20 -11.93 4.28
CA THR A 224 -30.85 -11.14 5.33
C THR A 224 -29.88 -10.86 6.47
N ALA A 225 -29.10 -11.86 6.89
CA ALA A 225 -28.09 -11.70 7.93
C ALA A 225 -26.98 -10.73 7.50
N LEU A 226 -26.46 -10.87 6.28
CA LEU A 226 -25.44 -9.99 5.71
C LEU A 226 -25.96 -8.54 5.62
N LYS A 227 -27.19 -8.31 5.14
CA LYS A 227 -27.80 -6.98 5.09
C LYS A 227 -27.96 -6.36 6.48
N LEU A 228 -28.41 -7.14 7.47
CA LEU A 228 -28.64 -6.65 8.83
C LEU A 228 -27.35 -6.35 9.60
N ALA A 229 -26.29 -7.16 9.41
CA ALA A 229 -25.02 -7.04 10.12
C ALA A 229 -23.87 -6.48 9.25
N ASN A 230 -24.21 -5.66 8.24
CA ASN A 230 -23.27 -4.91 7.40
C ASN A 230 -22.19 -5.78 6.69
N GLY A 231 -22.60 -6.95 6.19
CA GLY A 231 -21.77 -7.90 5.46
C GLY A 231 -21.12 -8.98 6.34
N LEU A 232 -21.73 -9.31 7.48
CA LEU A 232 -21.25 -10.37 8.37
C LEU A 232 -22.38 -11.36 8.71
N VAL A 233 -22.03 -12.64 8.84
CA VAL A 233 -22.97 -13.68 9.27
C VAL A 233 -22.23 -14.74 10.07
N ILE A 234 -22.79 -15.15 11.19
CA ILE A 234 -22.26 -16.22 12.04
C ILE A 234 -23.18 -17.42 11.91
N LEU A 235 -22.61 -18.60 11.71
CA LEU A 235 -23.32 -19.87 11.78
C LEU A 235 -22.98 -20.55 13.10
N ASP A 236 -23.99 -20.80 13.92
CA ASP A 236 -23.87 -21.56 15.17
C ASP A 236 -24.38 -22.99 14.95
N PHE A 237 -23.49 -23.97 15.03
CA PHE A 237 -23.77 -25.38 14.77
C PHE A 237 -24.23 -26.07 16.05
N VAL A 238 -25.48 -26.56 16.04
CA VAL A 238 -26.12 -27.15 17.24
C VAL A 238 -25.37 -28.40 17.73
N ASP A 239 -24.88 -29.23 16.80
CA ASP A 239 -24.19 -30.49 17.11
C ASP A 239 -22.65 -30.35 17.15
N GLY A 240 -22.14 -29.19 16.72
CA GLY A 240 -20.71 -28.91 16.45
C GLY A 240 -20.17 -29.68 15.23
N LEU A 241 -19.25 -29.08 14.47
CA LEU A 241 -18.56 -29.74 13.37
C LEU A 241 -17.25 -30.38 13.85
N GLY A 242 -17.06 -31.68 13.58
CA GLY A 242 -15.82 -32.44 13.88
C GLY A 242 -15.96 -33.52 14.98
N GLU A 243 -15.03 -34.48 15.02
CA GLU A 243 -14.95 -35.53 16.04
C GLU A 243 -13.99 -35.14 17.18
N GLY A 244 -14.39 -35.33 18.45
CA GLY A 244 -13.53 -35.14 19.62
C GLY A 244 -13.47 -33.71 20.19
N LYS A 245 -12.30 -33.30 20.73
CA LYS A 245 -12.10 -32.04 21.50
C LYS A 245 -12.02 -30.76 20.64
N LYS A 246 -12.04 -30.85 19.31
CA LYS A 246 -12.08 -29.70 18.38
C LYS A 246 -13.44 -29.64 17.66
N LYS A 247 -14.51 -29.42 18.41
CA LYS A 247 -15.81 -29.09 17.81
C LYS A 247 -15.82 -27.62 17.43
N GLU A 248 -15.82 -27.33 16.14
CA GLU A 248 -16.16 -25.99 15.67
C GLU A 248 -17.64 -25.76 15.94
N LYS A 249 -17.91 -24.96 16.98
CA LYS A 249 -19.26 -24.62 17.41
C LYS A 249 -19.82 -23.46 16.58
N GLU A 250 -18.95 -22.55 16.15
CA GLU A 250 -19.33 -21.37 15.38
C GLU A 250 -18.39 -21.16 14.20
N ARG A 251 -18.95 -20.68 13.08
CA ARG A 251 -18.19 -20.28 11.90
C ARG A 251 -18.72 -18.97 11.35
N THR A 252 -17.83 -18.01 11.13
CA THR A 252 -18.22 -16.69 10.65
C THR A 252 -17.80 -16.47 9.20
N PHE A 253 -18.66 -15.79 8.45
CA PHE A 253 -18.45 -15.40 7.08
C PHE A 253 -18.58 -13.88 6.94
N SER A 254 -17.86 -13.32 5.97
CA SER A 254 -17.97 -11.90 5.62
C SER A 254 -18.04 -11.68 4.12
N GLU A 255 -18.95 -10.80 3.73
CA GLU A 255 -19.06 -10.26 2.37
C GLU A 255 -18.02 -9.17 2.11
N LYS A 256 -17.42 -8.62 3.18
CA LYS A 256 -16.36 -7.61 3.13
C LYS A 256 -15.02 -8.23 3.52
N LEU A 257 -13.90 -7.62 3.13
CA LEU A 257 -12.58 -7.97 3.66
C LEU A 257 -12.52 -7.55 5.14
N ALA A 258 -13.09 -8.33 6.05
CA ALA A 258 -13.13 -7.99 7.48
C ALA A 258 -12.61 -9.12 8.35
N CYS A 259 -11.84 -8.76 9.38
CA CYS A 259 -11.44 -9.68 10.43
C CYS A 259 -12.57 -9.86 11.44
N HIS A 260 -12.92 -11.11 11.72
CA HIS A 260 -13.98 -11.47 12.66
C HIS A 260 -13.68 -11.03 14.10
N ASP A 261 -12.56 -11.47 14.66
CA ASP A 261 -12.25 -11.27 16.09
C ASP A 261 -11.91 -9.82 16.42
N CYS A 262 -11.22 -9.14 15.50
CA CYS A 262 -10.70 -7.80 15.74
C CYS A 262 -11.61 -6.69 15.22
N GLN A 263 -12.68 -7.04 14.49
CA GLN A 263 -13.66 -6.13 13.89
C GLN A 263 -13.06 -5.06 12.97
N ILE A 264 -11.89 -5.34 12.38
CA ILE A 264 -11.24 -4.46 11.42
C ILE A 264 -11.78 -4.81 10.03
N SER A 265 -12.40 -3.84 9.37
CA SER A 265 -12.74 -3.93 7.95
C SER A 265 -11.65 -3.25 7.11
N PHE A 266 -11.33 -3.87 5.98
CA PHE A 266 -10.41 -3.34 4.99
C PHE A 266 -11.20 -2.99 3.72
N GLU A 267 -10.73 -1.96 3.03
CA GLU A 267 -11.17 -1.65 1.67
C GLU A 267 -10.67 -2.71 0.68
N GLU A 268 -11.13 -2.64 -0.56
CA GLU A 268 -10.67 -3.54 -1.61
C GLU A 268 -9.16 -3.36 -1.84
N LEU A 269 -8.43 -4.48 -1.85
CA LEU A 269 -6.99 -4.49 -2.05
C LEU A 269 -6.67 -4.38 -3.54
N GLU A 270 -6.56 -3.14 -3.99
CA GLU A 270 -6.17 -2.80 -5.36
C GLU A 270 -4.65 -2.60 -5.47
N PRO A 271 -4.06 -2.63 -6.67
CA PRO A 271 -2.62 -2.38 -6.84
C PRO A 271 -2.15 -1.06 -6.22
N ARG A 272 -3.00 -0.01 -6.21
CA ARG A 272 -2.70 1.28 -5.58
C ARG A 272 -2.57 1.19 -4.06
N SER A 273 -3.25 0.24 -3.41
CA SER A 273 -3.18 0.01 -1.96
C SER A 273 -1.80 -0.53 -1.54
N PHE A 274 -1.02 -1.03 -2.49
CA PHE A 274 0.37 -1.45 -2.27
C PHE A 274 1.38 -0.38 -2.71
N SER A 275 0.94 0.81 -3.11
CA SER A 275 1.82 1.91 -3.48
C SER A 275 2.08 2.84 -2.30
N PHE A 276 3.32 2.90 -1.83
CA PHE A 276 3.74 3.88 -0.82
C PHE A 276 3.75 5.33 -1.35
N ASN A 277 3.65 5.52 -2.68
CA ASN A 277 3.49 6.84 -3.30
C ASN A 277 2.03 7.30 -3.37
N SER A 278 1.09 6.45 -2.98
CA SER A 278 -0.34 6.75 -2.95
C SER A 278 -0.82 6.84 -1.51
N PRO A 279 -1.71 7.78 -1.13
CA PRO A 279 -2.24 7.87 0.23
C PRO A 279 -2.95 6.58 0.68
N PHE A 280 -3.43 5.75 -0.24
CA PHE A 280 -4.09 4.47 0.05
C PHE A 280 -3.14 3.39 0.57
N GLY A 281 -1.85 3.42 0.18
CA GLY A 281 -0.84 2.43 0.56
C GLY A 281 0.33 3.01 1.37
N ALA A 282 0.39 4.34 1.48
CA ALA A 282 1.40 5.03 2.25
C ALA A 282 1.16 4.85 3.75
N CYS A 283 2.25 4.55 4.49
CA CYS A 283 2.21 4.58 5.94
C CYS A 283 1.80 5.99 6.42
N PRO A 284 0.77 6.14 7.27
CA PRO A 284 0.27 7.46 7.71
C PRO A 284 1.32 8.21 8.54
N GLU A 285 2.22 7.48 9.17
CA GLU A 285 3.22 7.98 10.10
C GLU A 285 4.44 8.63 9.42
N CYS A 286 4.82 8.13 8.24
CA CYS A 286 5.95 8.66 7.45
C CYS A 286 5.54 9.11 6.05
N THR A 287 4.24 9.06 5.71
CA THR A 287 3.69 9.38 4.38
C THR A 287 4.36 8.61 3.23
N GLY A 288 4.73 7.35 3.51
CA GLY A 288 5.37 6.46 2.55
C GLY A 288 6.86 6.73 2.28
N ILE A 289 7.51 7.60 3.08
CA ILE A 289 8.96 7.85 2.97
C ILE A 289 9.76 6.66 3.51
N GLY A 290 9.26 5.99 4.55
CA GLY A 290 9.93 4.85 5.18
C GLY A 290 11.03 5.23 6.18
N SER A 291 11.32 6.52 6.36
CA SER A 291 12.24 7.04 7.38
C SER A 291 11.65 8.26 8.10
N ARG A 292 12.19 8.53 9.29
CA ARG A 292 11.93 9.74 10.08
C ARG A 292 13.26 10.41 10.42
N LEU A 293 13.23 11.73 10.52
CA LEU A 293 14.34 12.51 11.05
C LEU A 293 14.10 12.65 12.56
N GLU A 294 14.93 12.00 13.34
CA GLU A 294 14.92 12.03 14.80
C GLU A 294 16.30 12.47 15.28
N VAL A 295 16.38 12.97 16.51
CA VAL A 295 17.65 13.37 17.12
C VAL A 295 18.37 12.09 17.56
N ASP A 296 19.64 12.00 17.20
CA ASP A 296 20.51 10.89 17.57
C ASP A 296 21.35 11.28 18.78
N GLU A 297 21.23 10.53 19.88
CA GLU A 297 21.93 10.79 21.13
C GLU A 297 23.46 10.75 20.95
N ASP A 298 23.96 9.86 20.08
CA ASP A 298 25.39 9.71 19.79
C ASP A 298 25.94 10.94 19.04
N LEU A 299 25.08 11.67 18.31
CA LEU A 299 25.46 12.93 17.67
C LEU A 299 25.34 14.12 18.62
N VAL A 300 24.55 14.00 19.69
CA VAL A 300 24.40 15.03 20.73
C VAL A 300 25.57 14.98 21.70
N ILE A 301 26.03 13.77 22.08
CA ILE A 301 27.19 13.54 22.96
C ILE A 301 28.21 12.66 22.21
N PRO A 302 29.03 13.24 21.32
CA PRO A 302 29.99 12.46 20.53
C PRO A 302 31.09 11.82 21.36
N ASP A 303 31.40 12.43 22.52
CA ASP A 303 32.40 11.96 23.47
C ASP A 303 31.86 12.14 24.90
N ASP A 304 31.48 11.04 25.54
CA ASP A 304 30.97 11.01 26.92
C ASP A 304 32.10 10.97 27.97
N SER A 305 33.36 11.08 27.55
CA SER A 305 34.51 11.11 28.47
C SER A 305 34.93 12.51 28.90
N ILE A 306 34.44 13.55 28.21
CA ILE A 306 34.72 14.95 28.52
C ILE A 306 33.62 15.56 29.39
N SER A 307 33.96 16.59 30.15
CA SER A 307 32.96 17.25 31.00
C SER A 307 31.96 18.05 30.17
N ILE A 308 30.80 18.35 30.75
CA ILE A 308 29.80 19.23 30.13
C ILE A 308 30.39 20.62 29.88
N GLU A 309 31.25 21.12 30.76
CA GLU A 309 31.98 22.40 30.59
C GLU A 309 32.98 22.35 29.43
N ASP A 310 33.62 21.21 29.21
CA ASP A 310 34.53 20.97 28.08
C ASP A 310 33.79 20.74 26.75
N GLY A 311 32.45 20.79 26.77
CA GLY A 311 31.62 20.75 25.57
C GLY A 311 31.14 19.37 25.16
N ALA A 312 30.92 18.45 26.11
CA ALA A 312 30.34 17.12 25.88
C ALA A 312 29.07 17.16 25.00
N ILE A 313 28.22 18.18 25.19
CA ILE A 313 26.99 18.37 24.41
C ILE A 313 27.30 19.20 23.15
N ALA A 314 27.54 18.51 22.02
CA ALA A 314 28.02 19.12 20.79
C ALA A 314 27.13 20.24 20.19
N PRO A 315 25.78 20.15 20.21
CA PRO A 315 24.93 21.23 19.71
C PRO A 315 25.02 22.53 20.53
N TRP A 316 25.51 22.46 21.77
CA TRP A 316 25.54 23.59 22.71
C TRP A 316 26.95 24.10 22.99
N SER A 317 28.00 23.38 22.57
CA SER A 317 29.39 23.75 22.84
C SER A 317 29.97 24.80 21.89
N GLY A 318 29.31 25.09 20.76
CA GLY A 318 29.81 26.03 19.74
C GLY A 318 28.95 27.29 19.54
N GLY A 319 29.60 28.38 19.11
CA GLY A 319 28.94 29.61 18.65
C GLY A 319 28.63 30.65 19.73
N GLN A 320 27.86 31.68 19.37
CA GLN A 320 27.51 32.80 20.29
C GLN A 320 26.53 32.41 21.40
N SER A 321 25.84 31.27 21.26
CA SER A 321 24.85 30.78 22.22
C SER A 321 25.42 29.82 23.28
N SER A 322 26.69 29.43 23.20
CA SER A 322 27.27 28.46 24.13
C SER A 322 27.25 28.95 25.58
N GLU A 323 27.58 30.22 25.82
CA GLU A 323 27.55 30.83 27.16
C GLU A 323 26.13 30.85 27.76
N TYR A 324 25.09 31.00 26.93
CA TYR A 324 23.70 30.95 27.37
C TYR A 324 23.32 29.53 27.83
N PHE A 325 23.65 28.50 27.05
CA PHE A 325 23.33 27.11 27.38
C PHE A 325 24.13 26.61 28.58
N LEU A 326 25.40 27.00 28.72
CA LEU A 326 26.21 26.69 29.90
C LEU A 326 25.61 27.29 31.17
N ARG A 327 25.23 28.57 31.16
CA ARG A 327 24.55 29.21 32.30
C ARG A 327 23.21 28.57 32.64
N LEU A 328 22.47 28.11 31.63
CA LEU A 328 21.21 27.39 31.83
C LEU A 328 21.46 26.04 32.52
N LEU A 329 22.49 25.32 32.12
CA LEU A 329 22.91 24.06 32.75
C LEU A 329 23.43 24.27 34.18
N GLU A 330 24.20 25.33 34.43
CA GLU A 330 24.63 25.72 35.78
C GLU A 330 23.42 26.02 36.69
N GLY A 331 22.44 26.78 36.19
CA GLY A 331 21.21 27.06 36.91
C GLY A 331 20.40 25.79 37.20
N LEU A 332 20.31 24.90 36.22
CA LEU A 332 19.65 23.60 36.37
C LEU A 332 20.37 22.71 37.39
N ALA A 333 21.69 22.73 37.44
CA ALA A 333 22.50 22.01 38.43
C ALA A 333 22.29 22.51 39.87
N GLY A 334 21.91 23.78 40.04
CA GLY A 334 21.53 24.32 41.35
C GLY A 334 20.20 23.77 41.88
N ASP A 335 19.25 23.48 40.98
CA ASP A 335 17.90 23.03 41.32
C ASP A 335 17.75 21.49 41.32
N LEU A 336 18.47 20.79 40.43
CA LEU A 336 18.48 19.33 40.36
C LEU A 336 19.63 18.76 41.19
N LYS A 337 19.30 18.02 42.25
CA LYS A 337 20.27 17.22 43.01
C LYS A 337 20.54 15.92 42.27
N PHE A 338 21.45 15.93 41.31
CA PHE A 338 22.05 14.70 40.77
C PHE A 338 23.27 14.28 41.60
#